data_AF-A0A3E4IGY6-F1
#
_entry.id   AF-A0A3E4IGY6-F1
#
_cell.length_a   1.000
_cell.length_b   1.000
_cell.length_c   1.000
_cell.angle_alpha   90.00
_cell.angle_beta   90.00
_cell.angle_gamma   90.00
#
_symmetry.space_group_name_H-M   'P 1'
#
loop_
_entity.id
_entity.type
_entity.pdbx_description
1 polymer ?
#
loop_
_entity_poly.entity_id
_entity_poly.type
_entity_poly.pdbx_seq_one_letter_code
_entity_poly.pdbx_strand_id
1 'polypeptide(L)'
;MKKLTLVSLILSMILISCKERGEVRIMPEFNYDQTTINISKNEGSSVTALIYTTEGEVTAEYTADWLSVDVNPKRAIYKATAANETGEPRSTVVKLVSGEFSVDVTVTQSDKDASEEKALKVGQVTEDGLGMIFWVDPSDPESGKAISLERWGGNPYEASIMPHGALSAVDGPANTALFVNAGPNDAAALCTALGEGWYLPASNELLDLFDAYNGIGHEDPAFTNAVPANISDTEKAARAMFDQYLTDLGGAVINAAADTGNGESYWASTESEDGQKARYVRFGKYGFDFGAKTGTSRFVRAMKVIGNYKFPEEPATLTVTPTQVGLTSEAGATAESTVTTNKSSYTVTIEGDGSTWLSVSKAENKITFTALSENTTDGSRTATVTVVAGSGEGQATATITVSQQKAIAVEPFKIGEYVTKDGDTELAEGGIVFWVDPADPSKAKIVSLKRESLKWTNGFAEGFGVTDGENGYANTQTIAQSEHAADIPAIQYCKERGEGWYWPARDELIALYDAYNGNHSSSLLPGQLPAEEQAARAAFDKAFTDHGGILLNTMGDTENGDSYWASTETTDGKKACYIRFGKYVSTNNAKTGSARYVRCVRSVSK
;
A
#
# COMPACT_ATOMS: atom_id res chain seq x y z
N MET A 1 -38.36 44.17 -57.28
CA MET A 1 -38.09 43.90 -55.85
C MET A 1 -36.62 44.21 -55.64
N LYS A 2 -36.20 45.39 -55.14
CA LYS A 2 -36.48 45.94 -53.80
C LYS A 2 -36.51 44.80 -52.78
N LYS A 3 -35.32 44.41 -52.29
CA LYS A 3 -35.02 43.68 -51.05
C LYS A 3 -33.65 42.99 -51.15
N LEU A 4 -32.58 43.73 -51.42
CA LEU A 4 -31.21 43.21 -51.20
C LEU A 4 -30.14 44.30 -50.99
N THR A 5 -30.56 45.56 -50.84
CA THR A 5 -29.67 46.71 -50.59
C THR A 5 -29.48 47.04 -49.11
N LEU A 6 -30.07 46.26 -48.18
CA LEU A 6 -29.99 46.53 -46.74
C LEU A 6 -29.18 45.49 -45.93
N VAL A 7 -28.85 44.34 -46.52
CA VAL A 7 -28.08 43.29 -45.83
C VAL A 7 -26.57 43.44 -46.07
N SER A 8 -26.17 44.12 -47.14
CA SER A 8 -24.75 44.36 -47.46
C SER A 8 -24.10 45.48 -46.62
N LEU A 9 -24.90 46.38 -46.03
CA LEU A 9 -24.38 47.48 -45.19
C LEU A 9 -24.09 47.07 -43.73
N ILE A 10 -24.70 45.98 -43.24
CA ILE A 10 -24.49 45.49 -41.87
C ILE A 10 -23.34 44.46 -41.82
N LEU A 11 -23.02 43.82 -42.95
CA LEU A 11 -21.86 42.93 -43.07
C LEU A 11 -20.54 43.68 -43.35
N SER A 12 -20.61 44.96 -43.76
CA SER A 12 -19.44 45.81 -43.99
C SER A 12 -19.06 46.71 -42.79
N MET A 13 -19.85 46.70 -41.70
CA MET A 13 -19.48 47.32 -40.41
C MET A 13 -18.89 46.34 -39.38
N ILE A 14 -18.88 45.03 -39.66
CA ILE A 14 -18.31 43.99 -38.77
C ILE A 14 -16.96 43.45 -39.30
N LEU A 15 -16.50 43.93 -40.47
CA LEU A 15 -15.22 43.55 -41.09
C LEU A 15 -14.19 44.69 -41.18
N ILE A 16 -14.30 45.71 -40.32
CA ILE A 16 -13.27 46.75 -40.13
C ILE A 16 -12.24 46.37 -39.04
N SER A 17 -12.35 45.19 -38.44
CA SER A 17 -11.31 44.66 -37.53
C SER A 17 -10.68 43.41 -38.11
N CYS A 18 -9.83 43.55 -39.14
CA CYS A 18 -8.66 42.69 -39.41
C CYS A 18 -8.01 43.00 -40.76
N LYS A 19 -6.97 43.83 -40.73
CA LYS A 19 -5.67 43.73 -41.45
C LYS A 19 -4.92 45.00 -41.06
N GLU A 20 -3.84 44.94 -40.30
CA GLU A 20 -2.58 44.33 -40.72
C GLU A 20 -2.10 43.20 -39.79
N ARG A 21 -1.78 42.07 -40.41
CA ARG A 21 -1.05 40.96 -39.82
C ARG A 21 0.39 41.14 -40.25
N GLY A 22 1.24 41.57 -39.33
CA GLY A 22 2.63 41.88 -39.63
C GLY A 22 3.48 42.30 -38.45
N GLU A 23 3.10 42.00 -37.20
CA GLU A 23 4.00 41.98 -36.06
C GLU A 23 3.38 41.03 -35.02
N VAL A 24 4.07 39.94 -34.70
CA VAL A 24 3.82 39.23 -33.45
C VAL A 24 4.24 40.22 -32.37
N ARG A 25 3.28 40.85 -31.66
CA ARG A 25 3.61 41.49 -30.39
C ARG A 25 4.09 40.37 -29.48
N ILE A 26 5.40 40.28 -29.30
CA ILE A 26 5.99 39.60 -28.15
C ILE A 26 5.34 40.29 -26.94
N MET A 27 4.57 39.53 -26.14
CA MET A 27 4.13 40.02 -24.84
C MET A 27 5.39 40.44 -24.09
N PRO A 28 5.51 41.70 -23.62
CA PRO A 28 6.71 42.06 -22.90
C PRO A 28 6.77 41.25 -21.62
N GLU A 29 7.73 40.33 -21.53
CA GLU A 29 8.07 39.70 -20.26
C GLU A 29 8.76 40.79 -19.43
N PHE A 30 8.28 41.02 -18.22
CA PHE A 30 9.05 41.72 -17.20
C PHE A 30 9.10 40.77 -16.00
N ASN A 31 10.13 39.92 -15.99
CA ASN A 31 10.33 38.92 -14.96
C ASN A 31 11.46 39.37 -14.03
N TYR A 32 11.10 39.51 -12.76
CA TYR A 32 11.98 39.88 -11.66
C TYR A 32 11.52 39.13 -10.41
N ASP A 33 12.29 38.12 -10.01
CA ASP A 33 11.98 37.17 -8.95
C ASP A 33 12.39 37.67 -7.56
N GLN A 34 13.37 38.57 -7.49
CA GLN A 34 13.93 39.09 -6.24
C GLN A 34 13.15 40.28 -5.67
N THR A 35 11.95 40.04 -5.14
CA THR A 35 11.11 41.10 -4.52
C THR A 35 11.66 41.65 -3.19
N THR A 36 12.69 41.02 -2.62
CA THR A 36 13.41 41.47 -1.42
C THR A 36 14.92 41.45 -1.67
N ILE A 37 15.60 42.53 -1.32
CA ILE A 37 17.05 42.70 -1.45
C ILE A 37 17.62 43.09 -0.08
N ASN A 38 18.65 42.36 0.37
CA ASN A 38 19.38 42.68 1.59
C ASN A 38 20.82 43.07 1.25
N ILE A 39 21.26 44.23 1.73
CA ILE A 39 22.66 44.68 1.63
C ILE A 39 23.23 44.90 3.04
N SER A 40 24.52 44.67 3.22
CA SER A 40 25.16 44.75 4.54
C SER A 40 25.30 46.21 5.03
N LYS A 41 25.67 46.38 6.31
CA LYS A 41 25.87 47.70 6.94
C LYS A 41 26.82 48.61 6.16
N ASN A 42 27.87 48.08 5.54
CA ASN A 42 28.98 48.87 5.02
C ASN A 42 28.58 49.77 3.84
N GLU A 43 29.13 51.00 3.81
CA GLU A 43 29.10 51.83 2.61
C GLU A 43 29.76 51.10 1.43
N GLY A 44 29.12 51.14 0.27
CA GLY A 44 29.59 50.45 -0.93
C GLY A 44 29.13 49.00 -1.06
N SER A 45 28.48 48.42 -0.04
CA SER A 45 27.84 47.11 -0.11
C SER A 45 26.81 47.08 -1.24
N SER A 46 26.77 45.99 -2.02
CA SER A 46 25.88 45.92 -3.18
C SER A 46 25.36 44.53 -3.48
N VAL A 47 24.15 44.46 -4.03
CA VAL A 47 23.54 43.26 -4.61
C VAL A 47 23.16 43.54 -6.05
N THR A 48 23.46 42.60 -6.95
CA THR A 48 23.02 42.64 -8.35
C THR A 48 21.91 41.63 -8.55
N ALA A 49 20.77 42.08 -9.04
CA ALA A 49 19.64 41.26 -9.42
C ALA A 49 19.51 41.24 -10.95
N LEU A 50 19.20 40.08 -11.53
CA LEU A 50 18.99 39.95 -12.97
C LEU A 50 17.59 40.43 -13.34
N ILE A 51 17.46 41.03 -14.52
CA ILE A 51 16.18 41.44 -15.09
C ILE A 51 16.04 40.72 -16.43
N TYR A 52 14.90 40.08 -16.63
CA TYR A 52 14.50 39.57 -17.92
C TYR A 52 13.38 40.45 -18.44
N THR A 53 13.73 41.30 -19.42
CA THR A 53 12.72 42.08 -20.12
C THR A 53 12.98 42.19 -21.61
N THR A 54 11.89 42.31 -22.37
CA THR A 54 11.94 42.59 -23.80
C THR A 54 11.94 44.09 -24.10
N GLU A 55 11.73 44.94 -23.09
CA GLU A 55 11.77 46.39 -23.23
C GLU A 55 13.21 46.91 -23.36
N GLY A 56 13.38 47.99 -24.10
CA GLY A 56 14.70 48.60 -24.36
C GLY A 56 15.27 49.39 -23.19
N GLU A 57 14.45 49.69 -22.18
CA GLU A 57 14.80 50.53 -21.04
C GLU A 57 14.05 50.08 -19.78
N VAL A 58 14.71 50.17 -18.63
CA VAL A 58 14.14 49.93 -17.31
C VAL A 58 14.57 51.09 -16.42
N THR A 59 13.64 51.64 -15.63
CA THR A 59 13.91 52.73 -14.69
C THR A 59 13.64 52.27 -13.25
N ALA A 60 14.23 52.98 -12.28
CA ALA A 60 14.04 52.72 -10.85
C ALA A 60 13.55 53.98 -10.15
N GLU A 61 12.46 53.87 -9.41
CA GLU A 61 11.85 54.95 -8.63
C GLU A 61 11.93 54.61 -7.14
N TYR A 62 12.58 55.45 -6.34
CA TYR A 62 12.75 55.24 -4.90
C TYR A 62 13.05 56.55 -4.17
N THR A 63 12.90 56.55 -2.85
CA THR A 63 13.25 57.69 -1.99
C THR A 63 14.09 57.19 -0.82
N ALA A 64 15.40 57.14 -1.03
CA ALA A 64 16.40 56.83 0.00
C ALA A 64 17.71 57.53 -0.35
N ASP A 65 18.27 58.28 0.60
CA ASP A 65 19.54 59.01 0.47
C ASP A 65 20.77 58.09 0.65
N TRP A 66 20.58 56.93 1.28
CA TRP A 66 21.59 55.91 1.54
C TRP A 66 21.71 54.82 0.47
N LEU A 67 20.87 54.85 -0.57
CA LEU A 67 20.81 53.82 -1.61
C LEU A 67 21.06 54.44 -2.99
N SER A 68 21.84 53.75 -3.82
CA SER A 68 21.95 53.98 -5.26
C SER A 68 21.48 52.74 -6.00
N VAL A 69 20.58 52.93 -6.96
CA VAL A 69 20.10 51.87 -7.85
C VAL A 69 20.53 52.19 -9.28
N ASP A 70 21.42 51.37 -9.84
CA ASP A 70 21.83 51.42 -11.25
C ASP A 70 21.12 50.29 -12.01
N VAL A 71 20.32 50.63 -13.01
CA VAL A 71 19.44 49.67 -13.69
C VAL A 71 19.57 49.75 -15.20
N ASN A 72 19.50 48.58 -15.85
CA ASN A 72 19.38 48.43 -17.29
C ASN A 72 18.53 47.18 -17.59
N PRO A 73 18.18 46.91 -18.88
CA PRO A 73 17.32 45.79 -19.23
C PRO A 73 17.80 44.39 -18.85
N LYS A 74 19.05 44.24 -18.39
CA LYS A 74 19.63 42.94 -17.98
C LYS A 74 19.81 42.81 -16.47
N ARG A 75 19.87 43.91 -15.72
CA ARG A 75 20.17 43.88 -14.28
C ARG A 75 19.80 45.17 -13.56
N ALA A 76 19.53 45.05 -12.26
CA ALA A 76 19.54 46.14 -11.29
C ALA A 76 20.67 45.91 -10.26
N ILE A 77 21.45 46.94 -9.98
CA ILE A 77 22.49 46.95 -8.94
C ILE A 77 22.03 47.89 -7.83
N TYR A 78 21.79 47.33 -6.65
CA TYR A 78 21.47 48.06 -5.44
C TYR A 78 22.74 48.24 -4.64
N LYS A 79 23.13 49.48 -4.36
CA LYS A 79 24.38 49.80 -3.66
C LYS A 79 24.15 50.80 -2.53
N ALA A 80 24.64 50.48 -1.34
CA ALA A 80 24.69 51.41 -0.23
C ALA A 80 25.64 52.57 -0.55
N THR A 81 25.15 53.80 -0.51
CA THR A 81 25.96 55.03 -0.63
C THR A 81 26.40 55.57 0.72
N ALA A 82 25.87 55.02 1.83
CA ALA A 82 26.29 55.33 3.19
C ALA A 82 26.20 54.09 4.08
N ALA A 83 27.05 54.02 5.11
CA ALA A 83 26.97 52.96 6.11
C ALA A 83 25.70 53.09 6.98
N ASN A 84 25.19 51.97 7.50
CA ASN A 84 24.05 51.98 8.43
C ASN A 84 24.50 52.02 9.90
N GLU A 85 24.64 53.23 10.45
CA GLU A 85 25.11 53.45 11.83
C GLU A 85 23.98 53.57 12.87
N THR A 86 22.74 53.24 12.51
CA THR A 86 21.56 53.42 13.38
C THR A 86 21.44 52.36 14.48
N GLY A 87 22.15 51.22 14.33
CA GLY A 87 22.05 50.06 15.22
C GLY A 87 20.80 49.19 14.99
N GLU A 88 20.01 49.48 13.95
CA GLU A 88 18.84 48.70 13.54
C GLU A 88 18.76 48.66 12.00
N PRO A 89 18.23 47.59 11.38
CA PRO A 89 18.06 47.55 9.93
C PRO A 89 17.19 48.71 9.40
N ARG A 90 17.54 49.24 8.22
CA ARG A 90 16.74 50.29 7.54
C ARG A 90 16.28 49.82 6.17
N SER A 91 15.06 50.17 5.75
CA SER A 91 14.49 49.69 4.48
C SER A 91 13.88 50.80 3.64
N THR A 92 13.84 50.60 2.33
CA THR A 92 13.10 51.41 1.35
C THR A 92 12.45 50.51 0.30
N VAL A 93 11.41 51.00 -0.36
CA VAL A 93 10.86 50.34 -1.56
C VAL A 93 11.46 50.98 -2.80
N VAL A 94 11.93 50.15 -3.73
CA VAL A 94 12.36 50.52 -5.07
C VAL A 94 11.34 49.97 -6.06
N LYS A 95 10.67 50.85 -6.80
CA LYS A 95 9.77 50.46 -7.89
C LYS A 95 10.57 50.41 -9.18
N LEU A 96 10.74 49.21 -9.74
CA LEU A 96 11.32 49.04 -11.07
C LEU A 96 10.20 49.12 -12.10
N VAL A 97 10.40 49.90 -13.17
CA VAL A 97 9.41 50.12 -14.23
C VAL A 97 10.01 49.74 -15.59
N SER A 98 9.30 48.89 -16.33
CA SER A 98 9.66 48.43 -17.67
C SER A 98 8.43 48.50 -18.58
N GLY A 99 8.34 49.52 -19.41
CA GLY A 99 7.14 49.81 -20.21
C GLY A 99 5.91 50.07 -19.33
N GLU A 100 4.86 49.26 -19.48
CA GLU A 100 3.64 49.33 -18.65
C GLU A 100 3.70 48.47 -17.37
N PHE A 101 4.77 47.67 -17.20
CA PHE A 101 4.93 46.76 -16.07
C PHE A 101 5.77 47.40 -14.97
N SER A 102 5.44 47.07 -13.71
CA SER A 102 6.24 47.47 -12.56
C SER A 102 6.27 46.41 -11.47
N VAL A 103 7.35 46.39 -10.69
CA VAL A 103 7.53 45.53 -9.51
C VAL A 103 8.07 46.37 -8.35
N ASP A 104 7.55 46.13 -7.16
CA ASP A 104 8.03 46.76 -5.93
C ASP A 104 9.06 45.84 -5.26
N VAL A 105 10.24 46.38 -5.01
CA VAL A 105 11.37 45.67 -4.43
C VAL A 105 11.68 46.28 -3.07
N THR A 106 11.57 45.50 -2.00
CA THR A 106 11.95 45.96 -0.67
C THR A 106 13.45 45.80 -0.49
N VAL A 107 14.17 46.91 -0.36
CA VAL A 107 15.62 46.93 -0.12
C VAL A 107 15.88 47.24 1.35
N THR A 108 16.55 46.35 2.06
CA THR A 108 16.92 46.50 3.46
C THR A 108 18.45 46.55 3.59
N GLN A 109 18.97 47.58 4.26
CA GLN A 109 20.35 47.64 4.70
C GLN A 109 20.45 47.19 6.17
N SER A 110 21.27 46.17 6.39
CA SER A 110 21.54 45.54 7.69
C SER A 110 22.20 46.50 8.68
N ASP A 111 22.06 46.24 9.97
CA ASP A 111 22.82 46.85 11.07
C ASP A 111 24.15 46.14 11.35
N LYS A 112 24.40 45.01 10.68
CA LYS A 112 25.59 44.16 10.83
C LYS A 112 26.56 44.35 9.68
N ASP A 113 27.86 44.35 9.99
CA ASP A 113 28.92 44.39 8.98
C ASP A 113 28.87 43.15 8.07
N ALA A 114 29.37 43.26 6.84
CA ALA A 114 29.46 42.12 5.92
C ALA A 114 30.29 40.95 6.50
N SER A 115 31.23 41.26 7.40
CA SER A 115 32.03 40.28 8.15
C SER A 115 31.30 39.66 9.34
N GLU A 116 30.18 40.23 9.75
CA GLU A 116 29.31 39.75 10.84
C GLU A 116 28.09 38.98 10.29
N GLU A 117 27.76 39.13 9.00
CA GLU A 117 26.79 38.31 8.29
C GLU A 117 27.38 36.92 7.98
N LYS A 118 27.26 36.00 8.94
CA LYS A 118 27.64 34.58 8.77
C LYS A 118 26.63 33.75 7.98
N ALA A 119 25.63 34.39 7.36
CA ALA A 119 24.60 33.70 6.61
C ALA A 119 25.19 32.97 5.40
N LEU A 120 24.96 31.67 5.33
CA LEU A 120 25.39 30.82 4.24
C LEU A 120 24.62 31.14 2.95
N LYS A 121 25.26 30.92 1.81
CA LYS A 121 24.62 31.08 0.49
C LYS A 121 24.82 29.81 -0.34
N VAL A 122 23.78 29.37 -1.04
CA VAL A 122 23.92 28.30 -2.04
C VAL A 122 24.94 28.72 -3.10
N GLY A 123 25.82 27.80 -3.48
CA GLY A 123 26.94 28.07 -4.40
C GLY A 123 28.20 28.62 -3.71
N GLN A 124 28.15 28.93 -2.41
CA GLN A 124 29.32 29.35 -1.64
C GLN A 124 30.29 28.17 -1.45
N VAL A 125 31.60 28.42 -1.54
CA VAL A 125 32.62 27.42 -1.21
C VAL A 125 32.73 27.20 0.30
N THR A 126 32.97 25.96 0.73
CA THR A 126 33.27 25.65 2.13
C THR A 126 34.60 26.26 2.57
N GLU A 127 34.78 26.47 3.89
CA GLU A 127 36.01 27.07 4.43
C GLU A 127 37.28 26.27 4.09
N ASP A 128 37.17 24.94 3.98
CA ASP A 128 38.27 24.05 3.58
C ASP A 128 38.54 24.07 2.07
N GLY A 129 37.70 24.74 1.26
CA GLY A 129 37.85 24.84 -0.19
C GLY A 129 37.48 23.56 -0.95
N LEU A 130 36.92 22.55 -0.28
CA LEU A 130 36.70 21.21 -0.85
C LEU A 130 35.24 20.98 -1.29
N GLY A 131 34.35 21.91 -1.00
CA GLY A 131 32.92 21.76 -1.13
C GLY A 131 32.16 23.00 -1.54
N MET A 132 30.90 22.80 -1.88
CA MET A 132 29.92 23.84 -2.18
C MET A 132 28.72 23.71 -1.27
N ILE A 133 28.29 24.80 -0.63
CA ILE A 133 27.00 24.88 0.07
C ILE A 133 25.88 24.66 -0.95
N PHE A 134 25.05 23.64 -0.75
CA PHE A 134 23.92 23.35 -1.64
C PHE A 134 22.55 23.59 -0.97
N TRP A 135 22.51 23.65 0.35
CA TRP A 135 21.30 23.86 1.12
C TRP A 135 21.60 24.65 2.40
N VAL A 136 20.71 25.57 2.75
CA VAL A 136 20.77 26.42 3.95
C VAL A 136 19.49 26.21 4.75
N ASP A 137 19.62 26.09 6.06
CA ASP A 137 18.48 25.89 6.95
C ASP A 137 17.62 27.16 6.99
N PRO A 138 16.34 27.09 6.58
CA PRO A 138 15.45 28.25 6.62
C PRO A 138 15.23 28.82 8.03
N SER A 139 15.44 28.00 9.07
CA SER A 139 15.31 28.39 10.48
C SER A 139 16.62 28.85 11.11
N ASP A 140 17.76 28.54 10.49
CA ASP A 140 19.09 28.95 10.95
C ASP A 140 20.01 29.22 9.74
N PRO A 141 20.11 30.48 9.27
CA PRO A 141 20.86 30.81 8.06
C PRO A 141 22.38 30.61 8.19
N GLU A 142 22.91 30.32 9.38
CA GLU A 142 24.31 29.93 9.60
C GLU A 142 24.55 28.41 9.50
N SER A 143 23.48 27.64 9.36
CA SER A 143 23.50 26.18 9.29
C SER A 143 23.07 25.67 7.92
N GLY A 144 23.65 24.56 7.49
CA GLY A 144 23.36 24.01 6.17
C GLY A 144 24.13 22.75 5.84
N LYS A 145 24.09 22.38 4.56
CA LYS A 145 24.78 21.21 4.02
C LYS A 145 25.63 21.60 2.81
N ALA A 146 26.80 21.00 2.73
CA ALA A 146 27.72 21.13 1.60
C ALA A 146 27.91 19.79 0.89
N ILE A 147 28.19 19.87 -0.41
CA ILE A 147 28.52 18.73 -1.27
C ILE A 147 29.96 18.86 -1.76
N SER A 148 30.70 17.76 -1.86
CA SER A 148 32.09 17.78 -2.30
C SER A 148 32.23 18.22 -3.76
N LEU A 149 33.27 18.97 -4.08
CA LEU A 149 33.59 19.34 -5.47
C LEU A 149 33.96 18.09 -6.30
N GLU A 150 34.71 17.18 -5.68
CA GLU A 150 35.08 15.90 -6.27
C GLU A 150 33.91 14.89 -6.24
N ARG A 151 33.94 13.96 -7.21
CA ARG A 151 33.08 12.78 -7.26
C ARG A 151 33.93 11.58 -7.68
N TRP A 152 33.61 10.41 -7.15
CA TRP A 152 34.34 9.17 -7.45
C TRP A 152 33.45 8.16 -8.13
N GLY A 153 33.90 7.57 -9.24
CA GLY A 153 33.20 6.48 -9.93
C GLY A 153 33.80 5.10 -9.62
N GLY A 154 33.19 4.04 -10.14
CA GLY A 154 33.66 2.66 -9.98
C GLY A 154 32.73 1.85 -9.09
N ASN A 155 33.29 0.84 -8.40
CA ASN A 155 32.54 -0.06 -7.52
C ASN A 155 32.91 0.18 -6.03
N PRO A 156 32.55 1.34 -5.47
CA PRO A 156 33.05 1.78 -4.17
C PRO A 156 32.49 0.96 -2.99
N TYR A 157 31.58 0.01 -3.20
CA TYR A 157 31.14 -0.92 -2.15
C TYR A 157 31.73 -2.33 -2.28
N GLU A 158 32.44 -2.67 -3.36
CA GLU A 158 33.05 -4.00 -3.50
C GLU A 158 34.13 -4.28 -2.44
N ALA A 159 34.75 -3.22 -1.89
CA ALA A 159 35.72 -3.35 -0.81
C ALA A 159 35.06 -3.66 0.56
N SER A 160 33.76 -3.43 0.70
CA SER A 160 33.04 -3.46 1.98
C SER A 160 31.74 -4.26 1.92
N ILE A 161 31.81 -5.45 1.30
CA ILE A 161 30.67 -6.37 1.14
C ILE A 161 30.09 -6.83 2.49
N MET A 162 30.73 -6.51 3.61
CA MET A 162 30.17 -6.76 4.93
C MET A 162 28.94 -5.87 5.22
N PRO A 163 27.94 -6.38 5.95
CA PRO A 163 26.89 -5.56 6.55
C PRO A 163 27.48 -4.64 7.64
N HIS A 164 27.13 -3.35 7.61
CA HIS A 164 27.51 -2.39 8.66
C HIS A 164 26.33 -2.07 9.59
N GLY A 165 25.10 -2.31 9.14
CA GLY A 165 23.90 -1.90 9.87
C GLY A 165 23.65 -0.39 9.77
N ALA A 166 24.15 0.25 8.71
CA ALA A 166 23.94 1.66 8.42
C ALA A 166 22.53 1.90 7.88
N LEU A 167 21.52 1.86 8.76
CA LEU A 167 20.11 1.86 8.36
C LEU A 167 19.46 3.26 8.35
N SER A 168 20.18 4.29 8.81
CA SER A 168 19.62 5.64 8.90
C SER A 168 19.30 6.18 7.51
N ALA A 169 18.11 6.76 7.35
CA ALA A 169 17.74 7.44 6.11
C ALA A 169 18.19 8.91 6.09
N VAL A 170 18.51 9.49 7.25
CA VAL A 170 18.66 10.95 7.42
C VAL A 170 19.99 11.39 8.05
N ASP A 171 20.74 10.49 8.70
CA ASP A 171 21.96 10.77 9.44
C ASP A 171 23.15 10.03 8.79
N GLY A 172 23.67 10.64 7.71
CA GLY A 172 24.85 10.18 7.01
C GLY A 172 26.10 10.06 7.88
N PRO A 173 26.39 11.00 8.81
CA PRO A 173 27.50 10.85 9.74
C PRO A 173 27.39 9.60 10.62
N ALA A 174 26.21 9.32 11.20
CA ALA A 174 26.00 8.14 12.02
C ALA A 174 26.18 6.85 11.20
N ASN A 175 25.63 6.81 9.99
CA ASN A 175 25.87 5.70 9.07
C ASN A 175 27.36 5.54 8.74
N THR A 176 28.02 6.62 8.32
CA THR A 176 29.43 6.63 7.90
C THR A 176 30.35 6.11 9.01
N ALA A 177 30.07 6.44 10.26
CA ALA A 177 30.83 5.96 11.43
C ALA A 177 30.80 4.43 11.60
N LEU A 178 29.80 3.73 11.04
CA LEU A 178 29.67 2.27 11.10
C LEU A 178 30.58 1.54 10.10
N PHE A 179 31.13 2.24 9.09
CA PHE A 179 32.02 1.67 8.07
C PHE A 179 33.45 1.47 8.59
N VAL A 180 33.60 0.59 9.59
CA VAL A 180 34.89 0.24 10.19
C VAL A 180 35.68 -0.70 9.26
N ASN A 181 36.98 -0.45 9.09
CA ASN A 181 37.88 -1.20 8.18
C ASN A 181 37.59 -1.05 6.68
N ALA A 182 36.95 0.06 6.30
CA ALA A 182 36.76 0.43 4.90
C ALA A 182 38.09 0.48 4.13
N GLY A 183 38.16 -0.19 2.99
CA GLY A 183 39.34 -0.13 2.09
C GLY A 183 39.50 1.26 1.47
N PRO A 184 40.67 1.60 0.89
CA PRO A 184 40.94 2.95 0.38
C PRO A 184 40.02 3.41 -0.77
N ASN A 185 39.34 2.46 -1.44
CA ASN A 185 38.39 2.73 -2.51
C ASN A 185 36.92 2.57 -2.04
N ASP A 186 36.70 2.38 -0.74
CA ASP A 186 35.36 2.26 -0.20
C ASP A 186 34.61 3.61 -0.21
N ALA A 187 33.30 3.60 -0.40
CA ALA A 187 32.48 4.82 -0.46
C ALA A 187 32.66 5.72 0.78
N ALA A 188 32.63 5.15 1.99
CA ALA A 188 32.81 5.92 3.22
C ALA A 188 34.26 6.39 3.39
N ALA A 189 35.24 5.57 3.00
CA ALA A 189 36.66 5.94 3.02
C ALA A 189 36.96 7.10 2.07
N LEU A 190 36.39 7.09 0.86
CA LEU A 190 36.54 8.17 -0.12
C LEU A 190 36.01 9.51 0.44
N CYS A 191 34.85 9.49 1.10
CA CYS A 191 34.28 10.68 1.70
C CYS A 191 35.11 11.19 2.89
N THR A 192 35.48 10.31 3.82
CA THR A 192 36.24 10.70 5.02
C THR A 192 37.69 11.11 4.72
N ALA A 193 38.26 10.65 3.61
CA ALA A 193 39.59 11.06 3.15
C ALA A 193 39.70 12.53 2.74
N LEU A 194 38.57 13.21 2.44
CA LEU A 194 38.57 14.66 2.18
C LEU A 194 38.98 15.48 3.41
N GLY A 195 38.74 14.97 4.61
CA GLY A 195 39.09 15.62 5.86
C GLY A 195 37.96 15.63 6.87
N GLU A 196 38.18 16.35 7.96
CA GLU A 196 37.25 16.40 9.08
C GLU A 196 35.85 16.90 8.66
N GLY A 197 34.82 16.19 9.11
CA GLY A 197 33.41 16.52 8.87
C GLY A 197 32.83 16.07 7.53
N TRP A 198 33.64 15.50 6.63
CA TRP A 198 33.15 14.90 5.38
C TRP A 198 32.68 13.46 5.60
N TYR A 199 31.49 13.14 5.09
CA TYR A 199 30.84 11.84 5.28
C TYR A 199 30.09 11.37 4.03
N LEU A 200 29.73 10.08 4.01
CA LEU A 200 28.89 9.50 2.96
C LEU A 200 27.41 9.77 3.31
N PRO A 201 26.68 10.56 2.50
CA PRO A 201 25.33 11.00 2.85
C PRO A 201 24.34 9.84 2.95
N ALA A 202 23.39 9.96 3.88
CA ALA A 202 22.24 9.07 3.93
C ALA A 202 21.30 9.31 2.74
N SER A 203 20.34 8.40 2.54
CA SER A 203 19.47 8.44 1.36
C SER A 203 18.67 9.73 1.23
N ASN A 204 18.13 10.26 2.32
CA ASN A 204 17.31 11.47 2.28
C ASN A 204 18.17 12.71 2.11
N GLU A 205 19.40 12.71 2.61
CA GLU A 205 20.33 13.80 2.32
C GLU A 205 20.67 13.88 0.82
N LEU A 206 20.82 12.72 0.15
CA LEU A 206 20.95 12.70 -1.32
C LEU A 206 19.66 13.13 -2.04
N LEU A 207 18.48 12.87 -1.47
CA LEU A 207 17.22 13.40 -2.01
C LEU A 207 17.15 14.92 -1.84
N ASP A 208 17.63 15.48 -0.73
CA ASP A 208 17.73 16.94 -0.57
C ASP A 208 18.65 17.56 -1.64
N LEU A 209 19.76 16.90 -1.95
CA LEU A 209 20.64 17.30 -3.05
C LEU A 209 19.94 17.18 -4.40
N PHE A 210 19.16 16.12 -4.61
CA PHE A 210 18.36 15.95 -5.82
C PHE A 210 17.36 17.08 -5.98
N ASP A 211 16.64 17.43 -4.93
CA ASP A 211 15.65 18.51 -4.95
C ASP A 211 16.31 19.86 -5.19
N ALA A 212 17.44 20.14 -4.51
CA ALA A 212 18.23 21.35 -4.74
C ALA A 212 18.76 21.44 -6.19
N TYR A 213 19.23 20.32 -6.76
CA TYR A 213 19.71 20.27 -8.14
C TYR A 213 18.59 20.50 -9.17
N ASN A 214 17.38 20.03 -8.89
CA ASN A 214 16.23 20.22 -9.77
C ASN A 214 15.52 21.57 -9.56
N GLY A 215 15.77 22.26 -8.45
CA GLY A 215 15.05 23.47 -8.05
C GLY A 215 13.58 23.23 -7.67
N ILE A 216 13.16 21.98 -7.61
CA ILE A 216 11.82 21.53 -7.25
C ILE A 216 11.93 20.16 -6.55
N GLY A 217 11.10 19.96 -5.52
CA GLY A 217 11.07 18.72 -4.76
C GLY A 217 10.56 17.54 -5.59
N HIS A 218 11.17 16.37 -5.45
CA HIS A 218 10.78 15.16 -6.18
C HIS A 218 9.38 14.65 -5.84
N GLU A 219 8.80 15.05 -4.70
CA GLU A 219 7.41 14.78 -4.31
C GLU A 219 6.43 15.88 -4.76
N ASP A 220 6.91 16.99 -5.28
CA ASP A 220 6.07 18.09 -5.75
C ASP A 220 5.26 17.64 -6.98
N PRO A 221 3.94 17.88 -7.02
CA PRO A 221 3.12 17.55 -8.19
C PRO A 221 3.57 18.17 -9.52
N ALA A 222 4.33 19.28 -9.49
CA ALA A 222 4.89 19.94 -10.67
C ALA A 222 6.24 19.35 -11.12
N PHE A 223 6.84 18.42 -10.37
CA PHE A 223 8.08 17.75 -10.76
C PHE A 223 7.87 16.82 -11.97
N THR A 224 8.76 16.90 -12.96
CA THR A 224 8.68 16.08 -14.17
C THR A 224 9.67 14.92 -14.12
N ASN A 225 9.20 13.72 -13.78
CA ASN A 225 10.05 12.51 -13.79
C ASN A 225 10.33 11.98 -15.21
N ALA A 226 11.22 12.65 -15.93
CA ALA A 226 11.63 12.29 -17.28
C ALA A 226 13.17 12.34 -17.45
N VAL A 227 13.65 11.86 -18.61
CA VAL A 227 15.06 12.07 -19.00
C VAL A 227 15.35 13.57 -19.19
N PRO A 228 16.60 14.04 -19.03
CA PRO A 228 16.93 15.46 -19.04
C PRO A 228 16.44 16.27 -20.26
N ALA A 229 16.27 15.65 -21.43
CA ALA A 229 15.69 16.33 -22.59
C ALA A 229 14.21 16.74 -22.41
N ASN A 230 13.48 16.04 -21.56
CA ASN A 230 12.01 16.06 -21.48
C ASN A 230 11.45 16.60 -20.14
N ILE A 231 12.31 17.16 -19.28
CA ILE A 231 11.91 17.88 -18.06
C ILE A 231 11.49 19.32 -18.38
N SER A 232 10.92 20.03 -17.41
CA SER A 232 10.50 21.43 -17.57
C SER A 232 11.70 22.38 -17.77
N ASP A 233 11.44 23.56 -18.34
CA ASP A 233 12.47 24.59 -18.52
C ASP A 233 12.97 25.15 -17.18
N THR A 234 12.10 25.20 -16.16
CA THR A 234 12.47 25.54 -14.78
C THR A 234 13.48 24.55 -14.21
N GLU A 235 13.23 23.24 -14.34
CA GLU A 235 14.18 22.21 -13.89
C GLU A 235 15.50 22.29 -14.67
N LYS A 236 15.46 22.53 -15.99
CA LYS A 236 16.69 22.70 -16.79
C LYS A 236 17.52 23.89 -16.33
N ALA A 237 16.88 25.03 -16.08
CA ALA A 237 17.54 26.24 -15.62
C ALA A 237 18.18 26.04 -14.24
N ALA A 238 17.47 25.40 -13.31
CA ALA A 238 17.99 25.09 -11.98
C ALA A 238 19.21 24.15 -12.04
N ARG A 239 19.12 23.06 -12.81
CA ARG A 239 20.23 22.11 -13.01
C ARG A 239 21.46 22.80 -13.61
N ALA A 240 21.26 23.61 -14.65
CA ALA A 240 22.34 24.35 -15.29
C ALA A 240 23.00 25.36 -14.33
N MET A 241 22.22 26.05 -13.51
CA MET A 241 22.73 26.97 -12.49
C MET A 241 23.54 26.22 -11.42
N PHE A 242 23.04 25.09 -10.93
CA PHE A 242 23.72 24.27 -9.93
C PHE A 242 25.05 23.72 -10.45
N ASP A 243 25.08 23.22 -11.68
CA ASP A 243 26.30 22.75 -12.34
C ASP A 243 27.27 23.91 -12.62
N GLN A 244 26.78 25.10 -12.92
CA GLN A 244 27.62 26.29 -13.04
C GLN A 244 28.30 26.62 -11.71
N TYR A 245 27.57 26.60 -10.59
CA TYR A 245 28.19 26.85 -9.27
C TYR A 245 29.30 25.84 -8.97
N LEU A 246 29.09 24.55 -9.25
CA LEU A 246 30.12 23.54 -9.04
C LEU A 246 31.34 23.77 -9.93
N THR A 247 31.14 24.07 -11.21
CA THR A 247 32.23 24.24 -12.17
C THR A 247 33.02 25.53 -11.94
N ASP A 248 32.38 26.61 -11.47
CA ASP A 248 33.05 27.86 -11.06
C ASP A 248 34.01 27.64 -9.89
N LEU A 249 33.71 26.67 -9.03
CA LEU A 249 34.57 26.25 -7.92
C LEU A 249 35.58 25.16 -8.32
N GLY A 250 35.63 24.76 -9.59
CA GLY A 250 36.51 23.70 -10.09
C GLY A 250 36.03 22.27 -9.82
N GLY A 251 34.78 22.09 -9.42
CA GLY A 251 34.15 20.80 -9.17
C GLY A 251 33.56 20.13 -10.43
N ALA A 252 33.18 18.86 -10.27
CA ALA A 252 32.47 18.11 -11.31
C ALA A 252 30.96 18.40 -11.28
N VAL A 253 30.32 18.40 -12.45
CA VAL A 253 28.85 18.48 -12.56
C VAL A 253 28.15 17.29 -11.91
N ILE A 254 26.88 17.46 -11.54
CA ILE A 254 26.07 16.41 -10.91
C ILE A 254 25.72 15.31 -11.91
N ASN A 255 25.34 15.65 -13.13
CA ASN A 255 24.98 14.66 -14.15
C ASN A 255 25.62 15.00 -15.51
N ALA A 256 26.62 14.21 -15.89
CA ALA A 256 27.30 14.31 -17.18
C ALA A 256 26.76 13.33 -18.24
N ALA A 257 25.71 12.56 -17.95
CA ALA A 257 25.12 11.64 -18.92
C ALA A 257 24.41 12.40 -20.06
N ALA A 258 24.32 11.77 -21.23
CA ALA A 258 23.58 12.33 -22.36
C ALA A 258 22.12 12.65 -21.99
N ASP A 259 21.56 13.71 -22.57
CA ASP A 259 20.21 14.20 -22.23
C ASP A 259 19.08 13.22 -22.54
N THR A 260 19.36 12.21 -23.37
CA THR A 260 18.46 11.10 -23.70
C THR A 260 18.63 9.90 -22.76
N GLY A 261 19.67 9.90 -21.93
CA GLY A 261 19.96 8.87 -20.94
C GLY A 261 19.18 9.06 -19.65
N ASN A 262 19.12 8.00 -18.83
CA ASN A 262 18.45 8.04 -17.53
C ASN A 262 19.18 8.88 -16.47
N GLY A 263 20.42 9.31 -16.73
CA GLY A 263 21.25 10.04 -15.77
C GLY A 263 22.20 9.17 -14.95
N GLU A 264 23.08 9.84 -14.20
CA GLU A 264 24.07 9.24 -13.31
C GLU A 264 23.47 8.94 -11.91
N SER A 265 23.94 7.89 -11.25
CA SER A 265 23.47 7.51 -9.91
C SER A 265 24.57 7.66 -8.88
N TYR A 266 24.17 8.01 -7.66
CA TYR A 266 25.05 8.21 -6.51
C TYR A 266 24.66 7.30 -5.36
N TRP A 267 25.64 6.64 -4.77
CA TRP A 267 25.46 5.79 -3.59
C TRP A 267 25.22 6.64 -2.34
N ALA A 268 24.22 6.24 -1.56
CA ALA A 268 24.02 6.68 -0.18
C ALA A 268 24.68 5.70 0.78
N SER A 269 24.88 6.12 2.04
CA SER A 269 25.34 5.28 3.15
C SER A 269 24.27 4.34 3.69
N THR A 270 22.99 4.58 3.40
CA THR A 270 21.86 3.78 3.88
C THR A 270 21.81 2.38 3.25
N GLU A 271 22.00 1.34 4.06
CA GLU A 271 22.00 -0.07 3.70
C GLU A 271 20.61 -0.72 3.75
N SER A 272 20.44 -1.83 3.04
CA SER A 272 19.34 -2.76 3.32
C SER A 272 19.58 -3.50 4.64
N GLU A 273 18.53 -4.03 5.26
CA GLU A 273 18.64 -4.77 6.53
C GLU A 273 19.62 -5.95 6.48
N ASP A 274 19.76 -6.60 5.33
CA ASP A 274 20.71 -7.70 5.11
C ASP A 274 22.15 -7.23 4.79
N GLY A 275 22.36 -5.92 4.65
CA GLY A 275 23.63 -5.28 4.31
C GLY A 275 24.17 -5.58 2.91
N GLN A 276 23.41 -6.28 2.04
CA GLN A 276 23.88 -6.66 0.70
C GLN A 276 23.67 -5.55 -0.34
N LYS A 277 22.78 -4.61 -0.06
CA LYS A 277 22.47 -3.47 -0.92
C LYS A 277 22.65 -2.16 -0.18
N ALA A 278 22.86 -1.09 -0.93
CA ALA A 278 22.81 0.27 -0.45
C ALA A 278 21.80 1.07 -1.28
N ARG A 279 21.23 2.13 -0.69
CA ARG A 279 20.39 3.07 -1.42
C ARG A 279 21.23 3.84 -2.44
N TYR A 280 20.62 4.18 -3.56
CA TYR A 280 21.17 5.15 -4.49
C TYR A 280 20.08 6.14 -4.92
N VAL A 281 20.51 7.33 -5.31
CA VAL A 281 19.67 8.33 -5.97
C VAL A 281 20.22 8.58 -7.38
N ARG A 282 19.34 8.62 -8.38
CA ARG A 282 19.70 8.88 -9.78
C ARG A 282 19.33 10.31 -10.18
N PHE A 283 20.34 11.06 -10.60
CA PHE A 283 20.26 12.43 -11.05
C PHE A 283 20.12 12.46 -12.58
N GLY A 284 18.92 12.78 -13.05
CA GLY A 284 18.50 12.67 -14.45
C GLY A 284 17.01 12.36 -14.49
N LYS A 285 16.65 11.16 -14.96
CA LYS A 285 15.33 10.59 -14.67
C LYS A 285 15.33 10.08 -13.23
N TYR A 286 14.44 10.60 -12.39
CA TYR A 286 14.40 10.24 -10.97
C TYR A 286 14.41 8.72 -10.77
N GLY A 287 15.17 8.29 -9.77
CA GLY A 287 15.29 6.89 -9.40
C GLY A 287 15.85 6.78 -7.99
N PHE A 288 15.12 6.09 -7.13
CA PHE A 288 15.48 5.88 -5.73
C PHE A 288 15.22 4.43 -5.37
N ASP A 289 16.28 3.63 -5.22
CA ASP A 289 16.16 2.18 -4.99
C ASP A 289 17.40 1.63 -4.28
N PHE A 290 17.33 0.36 -3.89
CA PHE A 290 18.45 -0.42 -3.40
C PHE A 290 19.22 -1.05 -4.56
N GLY A 291 20.49 -0.71 -4.70
CA GLY A 291 21.41 -1.34 -5.63
C GLY A 291 22.30 -2.36 -4.92
N ALA A 292 22.62 -3.47 -5.59
CA ALA A 292 23.61 -4.42 -5.08
C ALA A 292 24.97 -3.73 -4.94
N LYS A 293 25.62 -3.94 -3.79
CA LYS A 293 26.97 -3.43 -3.53
C LYS A 293 28.04 -4.03 -4.46
N THR A 294 27.77 -5.22 -4.99
CA THR A 294 28.67 -5.95 -5.91
C THR A 294 28.29 -5.74 -7.36
N GLY A 295 29.27 -5.55 -8.24
CA GLY A 295 29.07 -5.56 -9.70
C GLY A 295 28.26 -4.39 -10.26
N THR A 296 27.89 -3.40 -9.42
CA THR A 296 27.16 -2.21 -9.85
C THR A 296 28.02 -0.98 -9.67
N SER A 297 28.36 -0.31 -10.76
CA SER A 297 29.09 0.95 -10.73
C SER A 297 28.13 2.12 -10.56
N ARG A 298 28.38 2.96 -9.54
CA ARG A 298 27.70 4.25 -9.32
C ARG A 298 28.70 5.23 -8.70
N PHE A 299 28.38 6.51 -8.77
CA PHE A 299 29.23 7.55 -8.21
C PHE A 299 29.08 7.65 -6.69
N VAL A 300 30.07 8.26 -6.06
CA VAL A 300 30.05 8.68 -4.65
C VAL A 300 30.35 10.16 -4.62
N ARG A 301 29.64 10.88 -3.75
CA ARG A 301 29.88 12.28 -3.44
C ARG A 301 29.73 12.48 -1.95
N ALA A 302 30.69 13.16 -1.33
CA ALA A 302 30.70 13.37 0.12
C ALA A 302 29.83 14.57 0.47
N MET A 303 29.18 14.52 1.63
CA MET A 303 28.52 15.68 2.22
C MET A 303 29.24 16.14 3.48
N LYS A 304 28.96 17.38 3.86
CA LYS A 304 29.46 17.99 5.10
C LYS A 304 28.37 18.84 5.72
N VAL A 305 28.23 18.70 7.04
CA VAL A 305 27.36 19.55 7.86
C VAL A 305 28.08 20.89 8.09
N ILE A 306 27.32 21.97 7.96
CA ILE A 306 27.79 23.33 8.22
C ILE A 306 26.96 23.92 9.35
N GLY A 307 27.63 24.63 10.27
CA GLY A 307 26.98 25.22 11.44
C GLY A 307 26.44 24.17 12.42
N ASN A 308 25.30 24.48 13.03
CA ASN A 308 24.62 23.68 14.04
C ASN A 308 23.43 22.88 13.45
N TYR A 309 23.50 22.52 12.17
CA TYR A 309 22.45 21.75 11.50
C TYR A 309 22.06 20.51 12.32
N LYS A 310 20.77 20.30 12.48
CA LYS A 310 20.21 19.15 13.18
C LYS A 310 19.55 18.23 12.17
N PHE A 311 19.97 16.97 12.21
CA PHE A 311 19.32 15.93 11.42
C PHE A 311 17.86 15.75 11.86
N PRO A 312 16.93 15.53 10.91
CA PRO A 312 15.54 15.23 11.24
C PRO A 312 15.44 13.87 11.96
N GLU A 313 14.29 13.60 12.59
CA GLU A 313 14.03 12.29 13.17
C GLU A 313 13.90 11.23 12.07
N GLU A 314 14.40 10.02 12.30
CA GLU A 314 14.18 8.89 11.39
C GLU A 314 12.69 8.72 11.06
N PRO A 315 12.31 8.50 9.80
CA PRO A 315 10.93 8.13 9.47
C PRO A 315 10.51 6.84 10.20
N ALA A 316 9.29 6.81 10.72
CA ALA A 316 8.74 5.62 11.35
C ALA A 316 8.44 4.54 10.30
N THR A 317 8.80 3.30 10.61
CA THR A 317 8.26 2.11 9.94
C THR A 317 7.14 1.55 10.80
N LEU A 318 6.07 1.05 10.17
CA LEU A 318 4.96 0.44 10.91
C LEU A 318 4.30 -0.64 10.07
N THR A 319 4.24 -1.86 10.60
CA THR A 319 3.42 -2.95 10.06
C THR A 319 2.61 -3.60 11.18
N VAL A 320 1.41 -4.04 10.85
CA VAL A 320 0.50 -4.69 11.80
C VAL A 320 -0.06 -5.96 11.18
N THR A 321 -0.01 -7.07 11.91
CA THR A 321 -0.47 -8.38 11.43
C THR A 321 -1.18 -9.17 12.52
N PRO A 322 -2.40 -9.71 12.27
CA PRO A 322 -3.24 -9.44 11.09
C PRO A 322 -3.89 -8.05 11.14
N THR A 323 -4.28 -7.53 9.96
CA THR A 323 -5.03 -6.26 9.82
C THR A 323 -6.55 -6.43 9.92
N GLN A 324 -7.02 -7.68 9.99
CA GLN A 324 -8.42 -8.01 10.28
C GLN A 324 -8.48 -9.10 11.34
N VAL A 325 -9.30 -8.91 12.36
CA VAL A 325 -9.48 -9.86 13.46
C VAL A 325 -10.96 -10.09 13.76
N GLY A 326 -11.29 -11.32 14.16
CA GLY A 326 -12.64 -11.73 14.52
C GLY A 326 -12.76 -12.08 16.01
N LEU A 327 -13.87 -11.67 16.62
CA LEU A 327 -14.27 -11.99 17.98
C LEU A 327 -15.59 -12.79 17.94
N THR A 328 -15.74 -13.74 18.86
CA THR A 328 -17.04 -14.39 19.11
C THR A 328 -18.04 -13.40 19.71
N SER A 329 -19.32 -13.75 19.71
CA SER A 329 -20.39 -12.83 20.12
C SER A 329 -20.34 -12.43 21.58
N GLU A 330 -19.72 -13.24 22.44
CA GLU A 330 -19.75 -13.11 23.90
C GLU A 330 -18.93 -11.91 24.41
N ALA A 331 -19.34 -11.38 25.56
CA ALA A 331 -18.51 -10.43 26.31
C ALA A 331 -17.23 -11.12 26.80
N GLY A 332 -16.10 -10.43 26.71
CA GLY A 332 -14.78 -10.96 27.08
C GLY A 332 -14.06 -11.73 25.97
N ALA A 333 -14.67 -11.92 24.80
CA ALA A 333 -14.00 -12.51 23.64
C ALA A 333 -12.75 -11.69 23.27
N THR A 334 -11.65 -12.38 22.96
CA THR A 334 -10.35 -11.74 22.66
C THR A 334 -9.77 -12.13 21.32
N ALA A 335 -9.07 -11.20 20.68
CA ALA A 335 -8.24 -11.43 19.50
C ALA A 335 -6.99 -10.55 19.59
N GLU A 336 -6.01 -10.79 18.73
CA GLU A 336 -4.68 -10.18 18.86
C GLU A 336 -4.09 -9.82 17.50
N SER A 337 -3.32 -8.73 17.49
CA SER A 337 -2.44 -8.34 16.38
C SER A 337 -1.06 -8.01 16.91
N THR A 338 -0.05 -8.23 16.08
CA THR A 338 1.36 -7.89 16.35
C THR A 338 1.74 -6.65 15.55
N VAL A 339 2.52 -5.77 16.16
CA VAL A 339 3.04 -4.52 15.62
C VAL A 339 4.55 -4.62 15.47
N THR A 340 5.07 -4.30 14.28
CA THR A 340 6.51 -4.14 14.06
C THR A 340 6.79 -2.71 13.63
N THR A 341 7.67 -2.03 14.36
CA THR A 341 8.08 -0.64 14.11
C THR A 341 9.53 -0.42 14.51
N ASN A 342 10.22 0.49 13.82
CA ASN A 342 11.55 0.98 14.23
C ASN A 342 11.50 1.99 15.39
N LYS A 343 10.30 2.34 15.88
CA LYS A 343 10.12 3.27 17.01
C LYS A 343 10.04 2.54 18.34
N SER A 344 10.55 3.17 19.38
CA SER A 344 10.49 2.65 20.76
C SER A 344 9.08 2.60 21.33
N SER A 345 8.13 3.34 20.74
CA SER A 345 6.74 3.38 21.15
C SER A 345 5.80 3.63 19.97
N TYR A 346 4.52 3.32 20.19
CA TYR A 346 3.41 3.53 19.27
C TYR A 346 2.12 3.72 20.08
N THR A 347 1.15 4.42 19.51
CA THR A 347 -0.18 4.65 20.09
C THR A 347 -1.24 3.82 19.37
N VAL A 348 -2.34 3.53 20.07
CA VAL A 348 -3.48 2.79 19.51
C VAL A 348 -4.77 3.49 19.90
N THR A 349 -5.63 3.76 18.92
CA THR A 349 -6.89 4.50 19.09
C THR A 349 -8.03 3.73 18.45
N ILE A 350 -9.16 3.61 19.15
CA ILE A 350 -10.39 3.06 18.57
C ILE A 350 -11.16 4.21 17.94
N GLU A 351 -11.47 4.10 16.65
CA GLU A 351 -12.17 5.13 15.90
C GLU A 351 -13.69 5.07 16.16
N GLY A 352 -14.31 6.26 16.24
CA GLY A 352 -15.75 6.42 16.39
C GLY A 352 -16.36 5.67 17.58
N ASP A 353 -17.54 5.09 17.37
CA ASP A 353 -18.34 4.45 18.43
C ASP A 353 -17.83 3.05 18.81
N GLY A 354 -16.75 2.55 18.20
CA GLY A 354 -16.18 1.23 18.51
C GLY A 354 -15.78 1.09 19.99
N SER A 355 -15.38 2.20 20.62
CA SER A 355 -15.01 2.27 22.04
C SER A 355 -16.14 1.93 23.01
N THR A 356 -17.39 1.91 22.54
CA THR A 356 -18.56 1.55 23.36
C THR A 356 -18.66 0.05 23.64
N TRP A 357 -18.04 -0.79 22.80
CA TRP A 357 -18.14 -2.25 22.88
C TRP A 357 -16.81 -2.99 22.74
N LEU A 358 -15.74 -2.28 22.37
CA LEU A 358 -14.40 -2.83 22.21
C LEU A 358 -13.43 -2.10 23.13
N SER A 359 -12.56 -2.85 23.79
CA SER A 359 -11.37 -2.31 24.45
C SER A 359 -10.10 -2.83 23.77
N VAL A 360 -9.05 -2.02 23.86
CA VAL A 360 -7.72 -2.35 23.37
C VAL A 360 -6.72 -2.22 24.49
N SER A 361 -5.86 -3.22 24.66
CA SER A 361 -4.68 -3.16 25.53
C SER A 361 -3.41 -3.47 24.75
N LYS A 362 -2.32 -2.83 25.13
CA LYS A 362 -1.00 -2.99 24.51
C LYS A 362 -0.02 -3.63 25.49
N ALA A 363 0.75 -4.61 25.01
CA ALA A 363 1.92 -5.17 25.69
C ALA A 363 3.07 -5.30 24.68
N GLU A 364 4.12 -4.50 24.84
CA GLU A 364 5.27 -4.44 23.90
C GLU A 364 4.82 -4.30 22.43
N ASN A 365 4.99 -5.36 21.64
CA ASN A 365 4.64 -5.44 20.22
C ASN A 365 3.25 -6.03 19.96
N LYS A 366 2.45 -6.28 20.99
CA LYS A 366 1.16 -6.98 20.90
C LYS A 366 0.00 -6.06 21.27
N ILE A 367 -1.03 -6.07 20.43
CA ILE A 367 -2.31 -5.44 20.66
C ILE A 367 -3.33 -6.53 20.93
N THR A 368 -3.99 -6.48 22.09
CA THR A 368 -5.10 -7.36 22.45
C THR A 368 -6.41 -6.59 22.38
N PHE A 369 -7.35 -7.14 21.62
CA PHE A 369 -8.72 -6.67 21.47
C PHE A 369 -9.60 -7.46 22.43
N THR A 370 -10.52 -6.80 23.12
CA THR A 370 -11.47 -7.48 24.00
C THR A 370 -12.86 -6.90 23.83
N ALA A 371 -13.84 -7.77 23.59
CA ALA A 371 -15.24 -7.38 23.57
C ALA A 371 -15.70 -6.99 24.99
N LEU A 372 -16.17 -5.76 25.17
CA LEU A 372 -16.74 -5.26 26.43
C LEU A 372 -18.17 -5.74 26.67
N SER A 373 -18.90 -6.03 25.59
CA SER A 373 -20.27 -6.51 25.66
C SER A 373 -20.51 -7.66 24.68
N GLU A 374 -21.56 -8.43 24.97
CA GLU A 374 -22.12 -9.33 23.98
C GLU A 374 -22.70 -8.53 22.80
N ASN A 375 -22.59 -9.07 21.58
CA ASN A 375 -23.23 -8.49 20.40
C ASN A 375 -24.64 -9.07 20.20
N THR A 376 -25.63 -8.39 20.76
CA THR A 376 -27.05 -8.77 20.64
C THR A 376 -27.73 -8.20 19.40
N THR A 377 -26.98 -7.63 18.44
CA THR A 377 -27.56 -7.05 17.21
C THR A 377 -27.86 -8.12 16.17
N ASP A 378 -28.60 -7.76 15.12
CA ASP A 378 -29.01 -8.70 14.09
C ASP A 378 -27.92 -9.12 13.10
N GLY A 379 -26.71 -8.58 13.24
CA GLY A 379 -25.56 -8.92 12.41
C GLY A 379 -24.23 -8.81 13.15
N SER A 380 -23.13 -8.99 12.43
CA SER A 380 -21.81 -8.65 12.96
C SER A 380 -21.69 -7.14 13.13
N ARG A 381 -20.90 -6.71 14.11
CA ARG A 381 -20.51 -5.30 14.28
C ARG A 381 -19.00 -5.15 14.10
N THR A 382 -18.56 -3.99 13.62
CA THR A 382 -17.15 -3.72 13.30
C THR A 382 -16.65 -2.43 13.92
N ALA A 383 -15.35 -2.39 14.20
CA ALA A 383 -14.64 -1.20 14.66
C ALA A 383 -13.31 -1.08 13.92
N THR A 384 -12.91 0.16 13.64
CA THR A 384 -11.59 0.47 13.09
C THR A 384 -10.69 0.90 14.24
N VAL A 385 -9.50 0.30 14.30
CA VAL A 385 -8.47 0.66 15.28
C VAL A 385 -7.25 1.20 14.52
N THR A 386 -6.82 2.40 14.88
CA THR A 386 -5.67 3.08 14.27
C THR A 386 -4.45 2.92 15.15
N VAL A 387 -3.33 2.50 14.55
CA VAL A 387 -2.01 2.39 15.19
C VAL A 387 -1.11 3.45 14.57
N VAL A 388 -0.42 4.23 15.40
CA VAL A 388 0.51 5.29 14.95
C VAL A 388 1.87 5.10 15.61
N ALA A 389 2.94 5.15 14.82
CA ALA A 389 4.32 5.15 15.29
C ALA A 389 5.03 6.42 14.79
N GLY A 390 5.88 7.02 15.63
CA GLY A 390 6.58 8.27 15.31
C GLY A 390 5.73 9.52 15.59
N SER A 391 6.20 10.68 15.11
CA SER A 391 5.53 11.97 15.30
C SER A 391 5.79 12.92 14.14
N GLY A 392 4.94 13.95 13.99
CA GLY A 392 5.07 14.96 12.95
C GLY A 392 5.02 14.38 11.53
N GLU A 393 5.88 14.88 10.64
CA GLU A 393 5.98 14.41 9.25
C GLU A 393 6.62 13.03 9.12
N GLY A 394 7.35 12.56 10.15
CA GLY A 394 7.99 11.25 10.19
C GLY A 394 7.12 10.12 10.75
N GLN A 395 5.81 10.34 10.91
CA GLN A 395 4.91 9.33 11.48
C GLN A 395 4.42 8.29 10.45
N ALA A 396 4.19 7.06 10.91
CA ALA A 396 3.56 6.00 10.12
C ALA A 396 2.26 5.55 10.79
N THR A 397 1.25 5.27 9.96
CA THR A 397 -0.10 4.88 10.42
C THR A 397 -0.54 3.56 9.79
N ALA A 398 -1.17 2.70 10.59
CA ALA A 398 -1.78 1.45 10.15
C ALA A 398 -3.19 1.30 10.74
N THR A 399 -4.08 0.58 10.06
CA THR A 399 -5.45 0.34 10.51
C THR A 399 -5.73 -1.14 10.67
N ILE A 400 -6.56 -1.47 11.65
CA ILE A 400 -7.01 -2.83 11.95
C ILE A 400 -8.54 -2.83 11.99
N THR A 401 -9.16 -3.74 11.26
CA THR A 401 -10.62 -3.96 11.33
C THR A 401 -10.91 -5.08 12.32
N VAL A 402 -11.61 -4.75 13.41
CA VAL A 402 -12.09 -5.72 14.38
C VAL A 402 -13.55 -6.01 14.10
N SER A 403 -13.91 -7.28 13.97
CA SER A 403 -15.30 -7.73 13.78
C SER A 403 -15.74 -8.61 14.94
N GLN A 404 -16.96 -8.39 15.45
CA GLN A 404 -17.57 -9.26 16.44
C GLN A 404 -18.82 -9.92 15.86
N GLN A 405 -18.91 -11.24 16.00
CA GLN A 405 -20.04 -12.05 15.52
C GLN A 405 -21.36 -11.70 16.24
N LYS A 406 -22.50 -12.03 15.64
CA LYS A 406 -23.84 -11.93 16.26
C LYS A 406 -24.03 -13.01 17.33
N ALA A 407 -24.71 -12.69 18.42
CA ALA A 407 -25.19 -13.68 19.40
C ALA A 407 -26.30 -14.55 18.81
N ILE A 408 -26.15 -15.87 18.94
CA ILE A 408 -27.14 -16.85 18.49
C ILE A 408 -28.04 -17.19 19.68
N ALA A 409 -29.29 -16.71 19.64
CA ALA A 409 -30.24 -16.83 20.74
C ALA A 409 -30.98 -18.19 20.83
N VAL A 410 -30.65 -19.14 19.96
CA VAL A 410 -31.32 -20.45 19.85
C VAL A 410 -30.35 -21.57 20.19
N GLU A 411 -30.81 -22.60 20.92
CA GLU A 411 -29.97 -23.77 21.22
C GLU A 411 -29.41 -24.37 19.92
N PRO A 412 -28.10 -24.63 19.83
CA PRO A 412 -27.50 -25.18 18.61
C PRO A 412 -28.09 -26.54 18.26
N PHE A 413 -28.10 -26.89 16.97
CA PHE A 413 -28.36 -28.27 16.56
C PHE A 413 -27.25 -29.21 17.08
N LYS A 414 -27.61 -30.47 17.35
CA LYS A 414 -26.66 -31.51 17.77
C LYS A 414 -26.65 -32.66 16.75
N ILE A 415 -25.47 -33.21 16.46
CA ILE A 415 -25.38 -34.43 15.63
C ILE A 415 -26.21 -35.55 16.26
N GLY A 416 -27.03 -36.22 15.46
CA GLY A 416 -27.97 -37.24 15.91
C GLY A 416 -29.32 -36.71 16.43
N GLU A 417 -29.52 -35.38 16.49
CA GLU A 417 -30.81 -34.78 16.83
C GLU A 417 -31.87 -35.11 15.77
N TYR A 418 -33.06 -35.50 16.22
CA TYR A 418 -34.22 -35.67 15.34
C TYR A 418 -34.95 -34.34 15.19
N VAL A 419 -35.10 -33.92 13.94
CA VAL A 419 -35.67 -32.62 13.56
C VAL A 419 -36.99 -32.83 12.85
N THR A 420 -38.05 -32.24 13.40
CA THR A 420 -39.40 -32.25 12.83
C THR A 420 -39.78 -30.93 12.17
N LYS A 421 -38.95 -29.89 12.30
CA LYS A 421 -39.23 -28.54 11.80
C LYS A 421 -38.04 -27.92 11.07
N ASP A 422 -38.36 -27.12 10.06
CA ASP A 422 -37.45 -26.22 9.38
C ASP A 422 -38.00 -24.79 9.49
N GLY A 423 -37.49 -24.03 10.46
CA GLY A 423 -38.15 -22.83 10.99
C GLY A 423 -39.58 -23.16 11.44
N ASP A 424 -40.56 -22.46 10.86
CA ASP A 424 -41.98 -22.70 11.13
C ASP A 424 -42.60 -23.85 10.30
N THR A 425 -41.83 -24.49 9.42
CA THR A 425 -42.33 -25.53 8.50
C THR A 425 -42.24 -26.91 9.13
N GLU A 426 -43.39 -27.58 9.34
CA GLU A 426 -43.42 -28.99 9.78
C GLU A 426 -42.94 -29.93 8.66
N LEU A 427 -42.04 -30.87 9.01
CA LEU A 427 -41.52 -31.89 8.12
C LEU A 427 -42.31 -33.19 8.31
N ALA A 428 -42.92 -33.70 7.23
CA ALA A 428 -43.82 -34.85 7.28
C ALA A 428 -43.18 -36.12 7.91
N GLU A 429 -41.91 -36.39 7.63
CA GLU A 429 -41.15 -37.52 8.21
C GLU A 429 -40.03 -37.07 9.16
N GLY A 430 -39.66 -35.79 9.15
CA GLY A 430 -38.45 -35.29 9.81
C GLY A 430 -37.14 -35.89 9.28
N GLY A 431 -36.05 -35.69 10.02
CA GLY A 431 -34.74 -36.27 9.69
C GLY A 431 -33.74 -36.17 10.84
N ILE A 432 -32.59 -36.82 10.68
CA ILE A 432 -31.52 -36.86 11.69
C ILE A 432 -30.40 -35.91 11.29
N VAL A 433 -29.98 -35.02 12.20
CA VAL A 433 -28.86 -34.09 11.97
C VAL A 433 -27.56 -34.85 11.80
N PHE A 434 -26.83 -34.57 10.72
CA PHE A 434 -25.50 -35.12 10.47
C PHE A 434 -24.44 -34.05 10.21
N TRP A 435 -24.82 -32.78 10.11
CA TRP A 435 -23.89 -31.67 9.98
C TRP A 435 -24.50 -30.40 10.56
N VAL A 436 -23.70 -29.59 11.25
CA VAL A 436 -24.07 -28.32 11.86
C VAL A 436 -23.14 -27.24 11.32
N ASP A 437 -23.66 -26.08 10.96
CA ASP A 437 -22.87 -24.99 10.40
C ASP A 437 -21.91 -24.42 11.47
N PRO A 438 -20.58 -24.48 11.26
CA PRO A 438 -19.61 -23.96 12.23
C PRO A 438 -19.71 -22.45 12.45
N ALA A 439 -20.22 -21.70 11.47
CA ALA A 439 -20.40 -20.26 11.56
C ALA A 439 -21.77 -19.86 12.12
N ASP A 440 -22.76 -20.75 12.02
CA ASP A 440 -24.12 -20.53 12.51
C ASP A 440 -24.76 -21.84 13.00
N PRO A 441 -24.49 -22.28 14.25
CA PRO A 441 -25.04 -23.50 14.82
C PRO A 441 -26.58 -23.61 14.87
N SER A 442 -27.31 -22.54 14.52
CA SER A 442 -28.76 -22.60 14.29
C SER A 442 -29.14 -23.21 12.94
N LYS A 443 -28.16 -23.52 12.08
CA LYS A 443 -28.32 -24.18 10.78
C LYS A 443 -27.67 -25.55 10.76
N ALA A 444 -28.32 -26.50 10.09
CA ALA A 444 -27.86 -27.87 10.00
C ALA A 444 -28.25 -28.54 8.67
N LYS A 445 -27.69 -29.73 8.41
CA LYS A 445 -28.21 -30.66 7.40
C LYS A 445 -28.73 -31.92 8.09
N ILE A 446 -29.89 -32.38 7.63
CA ILE A 446 -30.55 -33.60 8.11
C ILE A 446 -30.63 -34.66 7.00
N VAL A 447 -30.57 -35.93 7.39
CA VAL A 447 -30.74 -37.08 6.49
C VAL A 447 -32.11 -37.72 6.68
N SER A 448 -32.72 -38.17 5.58
CA SER A 448 -34.05 -38.80 5.55
C SER A 448 -34.10 -40.08 6.38
N LEU A 449 -35.21 -40.36 7.08
CA LEU A 449 -35.38 -41.56 7.90
C LEU A 449 -35.44 -42.87 7.09
N LYS A 450 -35.92 -42.82 5.86
CA LYS A 450 -36.00 -43.96 4.93
C LYS A 450 -34.88 -43.93 3.89
N ARG A 451 -34.56 -45.12 3.35
CA ARG A 451 -33.64 -45.35 2.21
C ARG A 451 -34.30 -46.26 1.18
N GLU A 452 -33.89 -46.19 -0.08
CA GLU A 452 -34.41 -47.05 -1.15
C GLU A 452 -33.28 -47.53 -2.08
N SER A 453 -33.37 -48.76 -2.57
CA SER A 453 -32.37 -49.34 -3.48
C SER A 453 -32.71 -48.98 -4.92
N LEU A 454 -31.99 -48.01 -5.47
CA LEU A 454 -32.26 -47.42 -6.77
C LEU A 454 -31.06 -47.54 -7.71
N LYS A 455 -31.34 -47.71 -9.01
CA LYS A 455 -30.32 -47.47 -10.03
C LYS A 455 -30.03 -45.98 -10.09
N TRP A 456 -28.80 -45.62 -10.47
CA TRP A 456 -28.48 -44.21 -10.71
C TRP A 456 -29.29 -43.67 -11.89
N THR A 457 -29.44 -44.47 -12.95
CA THR A 457 -30.26 -44.18 -14.14
C THR A 457 -30.90 -45.45 -14.71
N ASN A 458 -32.06 -45.33 -15.34
CA ASN A 458 -32.76 -46.39 -16.06
C ASN A 458 -32.26 -46.60 -17.51
N GLY A 459 -30.94 -46.65 -17.72
CA GLY A 459 -30.37 -47.29 -18.91
C GLY A 459 -29.74 -46.35 -19.96
N PHE A 460 -29.39 -45.12 -19.61
CA PHE A 460 -28.58 -44.23 -20.46
C PHE A 460 -27.29 -43.81 -19.74
N ALA A 461 -26.27 -43.40 -20.51
CA ALA A 461 -24.92 -43.10 -19.99
C ALA A 461 -24.50 -41.64 -20.14
N GLU A 462 -25.37 -40.78 -20.67
CA GLU A 462 -25.09 -39.36 -20.91
C GLU A 462 -24.95 -38.60 -19.58
N GLY A 463 -23.94 -37.73 -19.49
CA GLY A 463 -23.67 -36.93 -18.30
C GLY A 463 -24.50 -35.65 -18.23
N PHE A 464 -24.77 -35.21 -17.01
CA PHE A 464 -25.47 -33.96 -16.71
C PHE A 464 -24.53 -32.82 -16.31
N GLY A 465 -23.23 -33.10 -16.18
CA GLY A 465 -22.24 -32.10 -15.74
C GLY A 465 -22.30 -31.78 -14.25
N VAL A 466 -22.96 -32.63 -13.46
CA VAL A 466 -23.14 -32.49 -12.01
C VAL A 466 -21.92 -32.99 -11.25
N THR A 467 -20.81 -32.27 -11.39
CA THR A 467 -19.51 -32.62 -10.80
C THR A 467 -19.26 -32.02 -9.42
N ASP A 468 -20.18 -31.19 -8.91
CA ASP A 468 -20.07 -30.56 -7.60
C ASP A 468 -20.11 -31.64 -6.50
N GLY A 469 -19.06 -31.67 -5.68
CA GLY A 469 -18.91 -32.60 -4.58
C GLY A 469 -19.65 -32.18 -3.31
N GLU A 470 -19.90 -30.89 -3.12
CA GLU A 470 -20.36 -30.30 -1.86
C GLU A 470 -21.84 -29.91 -1.90
N ASN A 471 -22.39 -29.69 -3.09
CA ASN A 471 -23.74 -29.15 -3.28
C ASN A 471 -24.69 -30.12 -4.00
N GLY A 472 -25.22 -31.10 -3.26
CA GLY A 472 -26.22 -32.04 -3.77
C GLY A 472 -27.53 -31.38 -4.17
N TYR A 473 -27.88 -30.26 -3.54
CA TYR A 473 -29.08 -29.50 -3.91
C TYR A 473 -28.98 -28.98 -5.34
N ALA A 474 -27.88 -28.30 -5.66
CA ALA A 474 -27.61 -27.81 -7.02
C ALA A 474 -27.60 -28.96 -8.04
N ASN A 475 -26.87 -30.05 -7.75
CA ASN A 475 -26.86 -31.23 -8.61
C ASN A 475 -28.27 -31.79 -8.87
N THR A 476 -29.07 -31.92 -7.80
CA THR A 476 -30.46 -32.41 -7.89
C THR A 476 -31.32 -31.49 -8.77
N GLN A 477 -31.21 -30.17 -8.61
CA GLN A 477 -31.95 -29.22 -9.44
C GLN A 477 -31.54 -29.32 -10.92
N THR A 478 -30.24 -29.42 -11.20
CA THR A 478 -29.74 -29.60 -12.58
C THR A 478 -30.30 -30.86 -13.23
N ILE A 479 -30.27 -32.00 -12.53
CA ILE A 479 -30.82 -33.26 -13.06
C ILE A 479 -32.34 -33.14 -13.23
N ALA A 480 -33.06 -32.54 -12.27
CA ALA A 480 -34.51 -32.41 -12.30
C ALA A 480 -35.01 -31.51 -13.44
N GLN A 481 -34.19 -30.57 -13.92
CA GLN A 481 -34.50 -29.70 -15.06
C GLN A 481 -34.19 -30.34 -16.42
N SER A 482 -33.52 -31.50 -16.45
CA SER A 482 -33.18 -32.20 -17.68
C SER A 482 -34.37 -32.95 -18.29
N GLU A 483 -34.29 -33.23 -19.58
CA GLU A 483 -35.29 -34.07 -20.27
C GLU A 483 -35.33 -35.53 -19.76
N HIS A 484 -34.27 -35.95 -19.05
CA HIS A 484 -34.10 -37.29 -18.50
C HIS A 484 -34.45 -37.41 -17.01
N ALA A 485 -35.06 -36.38 -16.41
CA ALA A 485 -35.39 -36.38 -14.99
C ALA A 485 -36.25 -37.61 -14.57
N ALA A 486 -37.15 -38.06 -15.46
CA ALA A 486 -37.99 -39.24 -15.24
C ALA A 486 -37.21 -40.57 -15.21
N ASP A 487 -36.02 -40.60 -15.81
CA ASP A 487 -35.17 -41.79 -15.90
C ASP A 487 -34.18 -41.88 -14.72
N ILE A 488 -34.13 -40.87 -13.85
CA ILE A 488 -33.31 -40.81 -12.63
C ILE A 488 -34.21 -40.99 -11.41
N PRO A 489 -34.41 -42.23 -10.90
CA PRO A 489 -35.40 -42.50 -9.86
C PRO A 489 -35.12 -41.79 -8.52
N ALA A 490 -33.86 -41.43 -8.25
CA ALA A 490 -33.49 -40.69 -7.05
C ALA A 490 -34.15 -39.29 -6.97
N ILE A 491 -34.41 -38.65 -8.11
CA ILE A 491 -35.07 -37.34 -8.15
C ILE A 491 -36.51 -37.44 -7.66
N GLN A 492 -37.27 -38.40 -8.21
CA GLN A 492 -38.64 -38.63 -7.77
C GLN A 492 -38.67 -39.08 -6.31
N TYR A 493 -37.75 -39.95 -5.91
CA TYR A 493 -37.63 -40.41 -4.52
C TYR A 493 -37.42 -39.26 -3.55
N CYS A 494 -36.52 -38.31 -3.82
CA CYS A 494 -36.34 -37.17 -2.91
C CYS A 494 -37.49 -36.17 -2.96
N LYS A 495 -38.10 -35.96 -4.13
CA LYS A 495 -39.28 -35.09 -4.28
C LYS A 495 -40.48 -35.55 -3.45
N GLU A 496 -40.72 -36.86 -3.36
CA GLU A 496 -41.86 -37.43 -2.61
C GLU A 496 -41.79 -37.20 -1.10
N ARG A 497 -40.62 -36.80 -0.57
CA ARG A 497 -40.44 -36.47 0.86
C ARG A 497 -40.83 -35.03 1.21
N GLY A 498 -41.14 -34.22 0.21
CA GLY A 498 -41.52 -32.83 0.36
C GLY A 498 -40.49 -31.85 -0.21
N GLU A 499 -40.94 -30.61 -0.41
CA GLU A 499 -40.12 -29.51 -0.92
C GLU A 499 -38.88 -29.31 -0.08
N GLY A 500 -37.68 -29.25 -0.68
CA GLY A 500 -36.40 -28.99 0.00
C GLY A 500 -35.54 -30.23 0.25
N TRP A 501 -36.09 -31.45 0.11
CA TRP A 501 -35.30 -32.68 0.11
C TRP A 501 -34.60 -32.90 -1.23
N TYR A 502 -33.32 -33.24 -1.19
CA TYR A 502 -32.50 -33.43 -2.38
C TYR A 502 -31.58 -34.65 -2.27
N TRP A 503 -31.05 -35.10 -3.40
CA TRP A 503 -30.09 -36.21 -3.47
C TRP A 503 -28.69 -35.67 -3.14
N PRO A 504 -28.05 -36.10 -2.03
CA PRO A 504 -26.77 -35.55 -1.59
C PRO A 504 -25.64 -35.78 -2.59
N ALA A 505 -24.72 -34.81 -2.62
CA ALA A 505 -23.45 -34.93 -3.32
C ALA A 505 -22.48 -35.84 -2.57
N ARG A 506 -21.34 -36.13 -3.21
CA ARG A 506 -20.31 -37.03 -2.68
C ARG A 506 -19.84 -36.61 -1.29
N ASP A 507 -19.49 -35.35 -1.10
CA ASP A 507 -18.86 -34.85 0.13
C ASP A 507 -19.90 -34.68 1.25
N GLU A 508 -21.17 -34.50 0.91
CA GLU A 508 -22.28 -34.57 1.88
C GLU A 508 -22.51 -36.00 2.39
N LEU A 509 -22.38 -37.02 1.54
CA LEU A 509 -22.42 -38.42 1.98
C LEU A 509 -21.18 -38.83 2.78
N ILE A 510 -20.02 -38.23 2.50
CA ILE A 510 -18.82 -38.41 3.32
C ILE A 510 -19.04 -37.77 4.69
N ALA A 511 -19.54 -36.53 4.76
CA ALA A 511 -19.88 -35.88 6.03
C ALA A 511 -20.91 -36.68 6.84
N LEU A 512 -21.90 -37.31 6.17
CA LEU A 512 -22.84 -38.22 6.81
C LEU A 512 -22.14 -39.49 7.35
N TYR A 513 -21.19 -40.05 6.60
CA TYR A 513 -20.38 -41.18 7.09
C TYR A 513 -19.56 -40.77 8.31
N ASP A 514 -18.97 -39.57 8.31
CA ASP A 514 -18.18 -39.06 9.42
C ASP A 514 -19.04 -38.89 10.67
N ALA A 515 -20.20 -38.26 10.53
CA ALA A 515 -21.16 -38.12 11.61
C ALA A 515 -21.64 -39.48 12.16
N TYR A 516 -21.87 -40.46 11.27
CA TYR A 516 -22.25 -41.82 11.65
C TYR A 516 -21.16 -42.53 12.48
N ASN A 517 -19.88 -42.22 12.26
CA ASN A 517 -18.75 -42.84 12.94
C ASN A 517 -18.15 -41.99 14.07
N GLY A 518 -18.64 -40.77 14.32
CA GLY A 518 -18.01 -39.84 15.27
C GLY A 518 -16.64 -39.34 14.78
N ASN A 519 -16.51 -39.12 13.47
CA ASN A 519 -15.29 -38.99 12.67
C ASN A 519 -14.60 -40.33 12.41
N HIS A 520 -14.56 -40.75 11.15
CA HIS A 520 -13.86 -41.98 10.79
C HIS A 520 -12.33 -41.77 10.82
N SER A 521 -11.61 -42.72 11.41
CA SER A 521 -10.15 -42.73 11.45
C SER A 521 -9.51 -43.77 10.53
N SER A 522 -10.31 -44.72 10.03
CA SER A 522 -9.82 -45.90 9.30
C SER A 522 -10.87 -46.54 8.39
N SER A 523 -10.41 -47.32 7.40
CA SER A 523 -11.26 -48.11 6.50
C SER A 523 -11.38 -49.57 6.95
N LEU A 524 -11.81 -49.80 8.20
CA LEU A 524 -11.95 -51.14 8.80
C LEU A 524 -13.37 -51.72 8.63
N LEU A 525 -13.50 -53.04 8.78
CA LEU A 525 -14.83 -53.68 8.86
C LEU A 525 -15.54 -53.23 10.15
N PRO A 526 -16.89 -53.23 10.20
CA PRO A 526 -17.63 -52.72 11.35
C PRO A 526 -17.20 -53.34 12.70
N GLY A 527 -16.97 -54.65 12.77
CA GLY A 527 -16.52 -55.33 14.00
C GLY A 527 -15.06 -55.06 14.40
N GLN A 528 -14.32 -54.33 13.58
CA GLN A 528 -12.90 -53.99 13.81
C GLN A 528 -12.69 -52.52 14.18
N LEU A 529 -13.76 -51.72 14.20
CA LEU A 529 -13.66 -50.30 14.50
C LEU A 529 -13.28 -50.05 15.96
N PRO A 530 -12.65 -48.90 16.27
CA PRO A 530 -12.45 -48.46 17.65
C PRO A 530 -13.77 -48.39 18.43
N ALA A 531 -13.71 -48.57 19.75
CA ALA A 531 -14.90 -48.55 20.61
C ALA A 531 -15.68 -47.23 20.53
N GLU A 532 -14.98 -46.11 20.34
CA GLU A 532 -15.59 -44.78 20.17
C GLU A 532 -16.43 -44.70 18.89
N GLU A 533 -15.90 -45.20 17.76
CA GLU A 533 -16.63 -45.23 16.49
C GLU A 533 -17.83 -46.19 16.55
N GLN A 534 -17.67 -47.34 17.22
CA GLN A 534 -18.79 -48.27 17.43
C GLN A 534 -19.91 -47.65 18.29
N ALA A 535 -19.53 -46.91 19.34
CA ALA A 535 -20.47 -46.20 20.19
C ALA A 535 -21.20 -45.07 19.43
N ALA A 536 -20.48 -44.32 18.59
CA ALA A 536 -21.07 -43.29 17.73
C ALA A 536 -22.08 -43.89 16.74
N ARG A 537 -21.73 -45.00 16.08
CA ARG A 537 -22.66 -45.75 15.22
C ARG A 537 -23.91 -46.20 15.97
N ALA A 538 -23.73 -46.80 17.13
CA ALA A 538 -24.84 -47.26 17.97
C ALA A 538 -25.77 -46.10 18.38
N ALA A 539 -25.21 -44.93 18.71
CA ALA A 539 -26.00 -43.74 19.02
C ALA A 539 -26.78 -43.22 17.80
N PHE A 540 -26.14 -43.17 16.62
CA PHE A 540 -26.78 -42.72 15.39
C PHE A 540 -27.85 -43.72 14.89
N ASP A 541 -27.59 -45.03 15.00
CA ASP A 541 -28.53 -46.10 14.68
C ASP A 541 -29.72 -46.09 15.64
N LYS A 542 -29.48 -45.77 16.92
CA LYS A 542 -30.55 -45.53 17.89
C LYS A 542 -31.42 -44.35 17.47
N ALA A 543 -30.82 -43.25 17.01
CA ALA A 543 -31.57 -42.09 16.51
C ALA A 543 -32.47 -42.45 15.33
N PHE A 544 -32.04 -43.31 14.40
CA PHE A 544 -32.94 -43.83 13.36
C PHE A 544 -34.04 -44.72 13.93
N THR A 545 -33.71 -45.70 14.76
CA THR A 545 -34.68 -46.70 15.22
C THR A 545 -35.75 -46.12 16.14
N ASP A 546 -35.40 -45.19 17.03
CA ASP A 546 -36.33 -44.48 17.91
C ASP A 546 -37.41 -43.71 17.11
N HIS A 547 -37.09 -43.31 15.89
CA HIS A 547 -37.97 -42.52 15.02
C HIS A 547 -38.49 -43.32 13.81
N GLY A 548 -38.42 -44.66 13.86
CA GLY A 548 -38.97 -45.53 12.81
C GLY A 548 -38.20 -45.49 11.48
N GLY A 549 -36.96 -45.03 11.50
CA GLY A 549 -36.05 -45.04 10.37
C GLY A 549 -35.42 -46.41 10.08
N ILE A 550 -34.79 -46.51 8.91
CA ILE A 550 -33.95 -47.66 8.52
C ILE A 550 -32.50 -47.29 8.87
N LEU A 551 -31.65 -48.24 9.25
CA LEU A 551 -30.24 -47.97 9.56
C LEU A 551 -29.43 -47.54 8.32
N LEU A 552 -28.28 -46.90 8.54
CA LEU A 552 -27.33 -46.59 7.45
C LEU A 552 -26.54 -47.82 7.01
N ASN A 553 -26.31 -48.78 7.91
CA ASN A 553 -25.74 -50.08 7.58
C ASN A 553 -26.54 -51.19 8.27
N THR A 554 -27.01 -52.16 7.51
CA THR A 554 -27.69 -53.35 8.04
C THR A 554 -26.86 -54.63 7.88
N MET A 555 -25.66 -54.51 7.33
CA MET A 555 -24.74 -55.64 7.13
C MET A 555 -23.98 -55.96 8.42
N GLY A 556 -23.63 -57.23 8.61
CA GLY A 556 -22.96 -57.71 9.82
C GLY A 556 -21.52 -57.23 9.98
N ASP A 557 -20.96 -57.51 11.15
CA ASP A 557 -19.65 -57.02 11.60
C ASP A 557 -18.47 -57.44 10.72
N THR A 558 -18.62 -58.56 10.00
CA THR A 558 -17.60 -59.11 9.09
C THR A 558 -17.85 -58.77 7.62
N GLU A 559 -18.87 -57.96 7.33
CA GLU A 559 -19.29 -57.63 5.98
C GLU A 559 -18.87 -56.22 5.57
N ASN A 560 -18.77 -56.00 4.25
CA ASN A 560 -18.27 -54.74 3.72
C ASN A 560 -19.20 -53.54 3.97
N GLY A 561 -20.50 -53.76 4.20
CA GLY A 561 -21.48 -52.71 4.42
C GLY A 561 -22.32 -52.31 3.21
N ASP A 562 -23.34 -51.50 3.47
CA ASP A 562 -24.29 -50.99 2.49
C ASP A 562 -23.69 -49.84 1.67
N SER A 563 -23.99 -49.78 0.37
CA SER A 563 -23.47 -48.75 -0.53
C SER A 563 -24.56 -47.76 -0.94
N TYR A 564 -24.20 -46.49 -1.06
CA TYR A 564 -25.10 -45.36 -1.31
C TYR A 564 -24.66 -44.55 -2.53
N TRP A 565 -25.57 -44.28 -3.45
CA TRP A 565 -25.28 -43.39 -4.57
C TRP A 565 -25.29 -41.92 -4.13
N ALA A 566 -24.32 -41.16 -4.63
CA ALA A 566 -24.34 -39.70 -4.64
C ALA A 566 -24.91 -39.15 -5.96
N SER A 567 -25.36 -37.91 -5.94
CA SER A 567 -25.74 -37.17 -7.15
C SER A 567 -24.53 -36.83 -8.04
N THR A 568 -23.31 -36.83 -7.48
CA THR A 568 -22.08 -36.37 -8.14
C THR A 568 -21.59 -37.35 -9.22
N GLU A 569 -21.43 -36.85 -10.45
CA GLU A 569 -20.86 -37.55 -11.58
C GLU A 569 -19.33 -37.38 -11.68
N THR A 570 -18.68 -38.30 -12.40
CA THR A 570 -17.34 -38.06 -12.92
C THR A 570 -17.38 -37.04 -14.06
N THR A 571 -16.27 -36.34 -14.30
CA THR A 571 -16.17 -35.31 -15.35
C THR A 571 -16.52 -35.82 -16.75
N ASP A 572 -16.29 -37.10 -17.04
CA ASP A 572 -16.65 -37.73 -18.31
C ASP A 572 -18.14 -38.10 -18.43
N GLY A 573 -18.92 -37.89 -17.35
CA GLY A 573 -20.34 -38.20 -17.27
C GLY A 573 -20.69 -39.68 -17.28
N LYS A 574 -19.73 -40.61 -17.34
CA LYS A 574 -20.01 -42.06 -17.52
C LYS A 574 -20.21 -42.82 -16.23
N LYS A 575 -19.71 -42.29 -15.12
CA LYS A 575 -19.77 -42.90 -13.79
C LYS A 575 -20.32 -41.89 -12.78
N ALA A 576 -20.81 -42.43 -11.66
CA ALA A 576 -21.22 -41.66 -10.51
C ALA A 576 -20.50 -42.12 -9.25
N CYS A 577 -20.41 -41.23 -8.27
CA CYS A 577 -19.79 -41.50 -6.98
C CYS A 577 -20.73 -42.33 -6.09
N TYR A 578 -20.17 -43.27 -5.33
CA TYR A 578 -20.90 -43.94 -4.26
C TYR A 578 -20.02 -44.07 -3.01
N ILE A 579 -20.68 -44.05 -1.85
CA ILE A 579 -20.06 -44.19 -0.54
C ILE A 579 -20.54 -45.50 0.10
N ARG A 580 -19.65 -46.25 0.77
CA ARG A 580 -20.04 -47.46 1.52
C ARG A 580 -20.06 -47.22 3.03
N PHE A 581 -21.24 -47.40 3.62
CA PHE A 581 -21.49 -47.34 5.05
C PHE A 581 -21.25 -48.73 5.65
N GLY A 582 -20.02 -48.93 6.12
CA GLY A 582 -19.48 -50.16 6.68
C GLY A 582 -17.97 -50.05 6.67
N LYS A 583 -17.30 -50.87 5.85
CA LYS A 583 -15.91 -50.63 5.44
C LYS A 583 -15.86 -49.48 4.45
N TYR A 584 -15.33 -48.35 4.89
CA TYR A 584 -15.33 -47.11 4.13
C TYR A 584 -14.76 -47.29 2.72
N VAL A 585 -15.53 -46.83 1.74
CA VAL A 585 -15.13 -46.68 0.35
C VAL A 585 -15.83 -45.44 -0.18
N SER A 586 -15.09 -44.55 -0.85
CA SER A 586 -15.62 -43.51 -1.73
C SER A 586 -15.02 -43.73 -3.11
N THR A 587 -15.83 -44.14 -4.08
CA THR A 587 -15.34 -44.47 -5.43
C THR A 587 -16.44 -44.36 -6.48
N ASN A 588 -16.07 -44.55 -7.75
CA ASN A 588 -16.96 -44.33 -8.89
C ASN A 588 -17.38 -45.65 -9.52
N ASN A 589 -18.63 -45.74 -9.96
CA ASN A 589 -19.11 -46.89 -10.73
C ASN A 589 -20.03 -46.46 -11.88
N ALA A 590 -20.21 -47.33 -12.88
CA ALA A 590 -21.05 -47.06 -14.03
C ALA A 590 -22.49 -46.75 -13.61
N LYS A 591 -23.06 -45.68 -14.15
CA LYS A 591 -24.40 -45.19 -13.80
C LYS A 591 -25.52 -46.18 -14.18
N THR A 592 -25.30 -46.91 -15.27
CA THR A 592 -26.17 -48.00 -15.75
C THR A 592 -25.97 -49.33 -15.00
N GLY A 593 -25.11 -49.34 -13.99
CA GLY A 593 -24.78 -50.51 -13.20
C GLY A 593 -25.87 -50.95 -12.21
N SER A 594 -25.48 -51.72 -11.21
CA SER A 594 -26.39 -52.24 -10.18
C SER A 594 -26.96 -51.11 -9.31
N ALA A 595 -28.15 -51.36 -8.75
CA ALA A 595 -28.75 -50.47 -7.77
C ALA A 595 -27.89 -50.32 -6.51
N ARG A 596 -28.01 -49.18 -5.85
CA ARG A 596 -27.46 -48.88 -4.52
C ARG A 596 -28.47 -48.07 -3.73
N TYR A 597 -28.28 -47.97 -2.43
CA TYR A 597 -29.20 -47.19 -1.61
C TYR A 597 -29.13 -45.69 -1.94
N VAL A 598 -30.24 -45.00 -1.77
CA VAL A 598 -30.34 -43.55 -1.82
C VAL A 598 -30.94 -43.06 -0.51
N ARG A 599 -30.34 -42.01 0.05
CA ARG A 599 -30.90 -41.16 1.09
C ARG A 599 -31.10 -39.77 0.51
N CYS A 600 -32.01 -39.02 1.10
CA CYS A 600 -32.16 -37.61 0.77
C CYS A 600 -31.62 -36.76 1.93
N VAL A 601 -31.12 -35.58 1.60
CA VAL A 601 -30.64 -34.58 2.55
C VAL A 601 -31.49 -33.33 2.43
N ARG A 602 -31.58 -32.57 3.53
CA ARG A 602 -32.22 -31.26 3.58
C ARG A 602 -31.41 -30.34 4.48
N SER A 603 -31.26 -29.08 4.10
CA SER A 603 -30.77 -28.02 5.00
C SER A 603 -31.93 -27.49 5.86
N VAL A 604 -31.68 -27.23 7.14
CA VAL A 604 -32.69 -26.74 8.10
C VAL A 604 -32.14 -25.62 8.97
N SER A 605 -33.02 -24.76 9.47
CA SER A 605 -32.71 -23.74 10.49
C SER A 605 -33.69 -23.78 11.67
N LYS A 606 -33.25 -23.35 12.86
CA LYS A 606 -34.12 -23.11 14.03
C LYS A 606 -34.76 -21.73 14.02
#